data_AF-A0A7W1K4K6-F1
#
_entry.id   AF-A0A7W1K4K6-F1
#
_cell.length_a   1.000
_cell.length_b   1.000
_cell.length_c   1.000
_cell.angle_alpha   90.00
_cell.angle_beta   90.00
_cell.angle_gamma   90.00
#
_symmetry.space_group_name_H-M   'P 1'
#
loop_
_entity.id
_entity.type
_entity.pdbx_description
1 polymer ?
#
loop_
_entity_poly.entity_id
_entity_poly.type
_entity_poly.pdbx_seq_one_letter_code
_entity_poly.pdbx_strand_id
1 'polypeptide(L)'
;ARDLGTFVLDRIEASDTDTYGVVGPGEPATMADVLGSARSAGDADTTFVWADQGWVLGLGDRYETWFPMWHPHLPGFHAYDAKKAMAAGLRPRPFDETIADTLAWDRERGLLPLGAGMTPEKESELLSEWRTHLG
;
A
#
# COMPACT_ATOMS: atom_id res chain seq x y z
N ALA A 1 -10.33 7.78 -1.46
CA ALA A 1 -11.17 8.53 -0.50
C ALA A 1 -12.65 8.65 -0.90
N ARG A 2 -13.00 8.63 -2.20
CA ARG A 2 -14.38 8.90 -2.67
C ARG A 2 -15.42 7.92 -2.07
N ASP A 3 -15.14 6.62 -2.05
CA ASP A 3 -16.14 5.62 -1.59
C ASP A 3 -16.43 5.73 -0.10
N LEU A 4 -15.41 6.02 0.71
CA LEU A 4 -15.59 6.34 2.12
C LEU A 4 -16.43 7.61 2.29
N GLY A 5 -16.16 8.65 1.48
CA GLY A 5 -16.94 9.89 1.48
C GLY A 5 -18.42 9.64 1.20
N THR A 6 -18.73 8.91 0.12
CA THR A 6 -20.10 8.51 -0.22
C THR A 6 -20.74 7.72 0.91
N PHE A 7 -20.07 6.69 1.43
CA PHE A 7 -20.59 5.87 2.52
C PHE A 7 -20.90 6.69 3.78
N VAL A 8 -20.02 7.63 4.16
CA VAL A 8 -20.24 8.50 5.32
C VAL A 8 -21.45 9.41 5.11
N LEU A 9 -21.62 9.99 3.92
CA LEU A 9 -22.79 10.80 3.60
C LEU A 9 -24.08 9.97 3.67
N ASP A 10 -24.08 8.76 3.12
CA ASP A 10 -25.23 7.85 3.19
C ASP A 10 -25.62 7.48 4.63
N ARG A 11 -24.63 7.33 5.54
CA ARG A 11 -24.89 7.10 6.97
C ARG A 11 -25.48 8.31 7.66
N ILE A 12 -24.96 9.50 7.35
CA ILE A 12 -25.49 10.75 7.89
C ILE A 12 -26.94 10.97 7.45
N GLU A 13 -27.24 10.79 6.17
CA GLU A 13 -28.60 10.95 5.63
C GLU A 13 -29.60 9.95 6.23
N ALA A 14 -29.14 8.71 6.50
CA ALA A 14 -29.94 7.70 7.18
C ALA A 14 -30.11 7.95 8.70
N SER A 15 -29.47 8.99 9.25
CA SER A 15 -29.36 9.21 10.71
C SER A 15 -28.82 7.99 11.46
N ASP A 16 -27.93 7.25 10.79
CA ASP A 16 -27.33 6.03 11.31
C ASP A 16 -26.10 6.39 12.17
N THR A 17 -26.16 6.05 13.45
CA THR A 17 -25.12 6.38 14.44
C THR A 17 -24.26 5.19 14.82
N ASP A 18 -24.28 4.11 14.05
CA ASP A 18 -23.53 2.89 14.35
C ASP A 18 -22.04 3.00 13.95
N THR A 19 -21.21 2.06 14.43
CA THR A 19 -19.77 1.99 14.14
C THR A 19 -19.46 0.97 13.05
N TYR A 20 -18.60 1.35 12.10
CA TYR A 20 -18.22 0.52 10.96
C TYR A 20 -16.70 0.43 10.78
N GLY A 21 -16.19 -0.78 10.53
CA GLY A 21 -14.87 -0.96 9.93
C GLY A 21 -14.96 -0.70 8.43
N VAL A 22 -14.19 0.27 7.91
CA VAL A 22 -14.18 0.61 6.49
C VAL A 22 -12.79 0.35 5.92
N VAL A 23 -12.73 -0.70 5.10
CA VAL A 23 -11.55 -1.26 4.44
C VAL A 23 -12.06 -1.80 3.11
N GLY A 24 -11.24 -1.78 2.06
CA GLY A 24 -11.63 -2.32 0.76
C GLY A 24 -10.47 -2.96 0.01
N PRO A 25 -10.75 -3.56 -1.15
CA PRO A 25 -11.99 -4.28 -1.46
C PRO A 25 -12.14 -5.51 -0.54
N GLY A 26 -13.31 -6.16 -0.51
CA GLY A 26 -13.51 -7.35 0.34
C GLY A 26 -12.62 -8.55 -0.01
N GLU A 27 -11.93 -8.48 -1.14
CA GLU A 27 -10.90 -9.42 -1.56
C GLU A 27 -9.54 -9.01 -1.00
N PRO A 28 -8.80 -9.93 -0.33
CA PRO A 28 -7.46 -9.65 0.13
C PRO A 28 -6.53 -9.33 -1.05
N ALA A 29 -5.85 -8.18 -1.00
CA ALA A 29 -4.76 -7.84 -1.89
C ALA A 29 -3.42 -8.03 -1.17
N THR A 30 -2.46 -8.64 -1.85
CA THR A 30 -1.07 -8.74 -1.37
C THR A 30 -0.28 -7.51 -1.81
N MET A 31 0.86 -7.23 -1.17
CA MET A 31 1.79 -6.19 -1.66
C MET A 31 2.25 -6.45 -3.10
N ALA A 32 2.35 -7.72 -3.52
CA ALA A 32 2.70 -8.07 -4.89
C ALA A 32 1.61 -7.63 -5.88
N ASP A 33 0.33 -7.75 -5.51
CA ASP A 33 -0.78 -7.27 -6.32
C ASP A 33 -0.76 -5.73 -6.43
N VAL A 34 -0.44 -5.04 -5.33
CA VAL A 34 -0.30 -3.57 -5.32
C VAL A 34 0.80 -3.11 -6.27
N LEU A 35 2.00 -3.68 -6.12
CA LEU A 35 3.16 -3.31 -6.93
C LEU A 35 2.95 -3.67 -8.41
N GLY A 36 2.35 -4.85 -8.69
CA GLY A 36 2.02 -5.29 -10.04
C GLY A 36 1.01 -4.38 -10.74
N SER A 37 -0.02 -3.96 -10.03
CA SER A 37 -1.06 -3.05 -10.53
C SER A 37 -0.50 -1.64 -10.76
N ALA A 38 0.35 -1.14 -9.85
CA ALA A 38 1.04 0.14 -10.02
C ALA A 38 1.98 0.14 -11.23
N ARG A 39 2.78 -0.93 -11.41
CA ARG A 39 3.64 -1.10 -12.59
C ARG A 39 2.82 -1.07 -13.89
N SER A 40 1.69 -1.77 -13.90
CA SER A 40 0.81 -1.87 -15.07
C SER A 40 0.13 -0.53 -15.40
N ALA A 41 -0.40 0.17 -14.40
CA ALA A 41 -1.00 1.49 -14.57
C ALA A 41 0.02 2.57 -14.98
N GLY A 42 1.27 2.39 -14.55
CA GLY A 42 2.37 3.31 -14.83
C GLY A 42 3.09 3.09 -16.15
N ASP A 43 2.89 1.95 -16.82
CA ASP A 43 3.73 1.46 -17.91
C ASP A 43 5.23 1.50 -17.55
N ALA A 44 5.53 1.06 -16.32
CA ALA A 44 6.87 1.15 -15.76
C ALA A 44 7.69 -0.11 -16.08
N ASP A 45 8.88 0.08 -16.65
CA ASP A 45 9.88 -0.99 -16.78
C ASP A 45 10.63 -1.15 -15.45
N THR A 46 10.05 -1.94 -14.54
CA THR A 46 10.59 -2.14 -13.19
C THR A 46 10.53 -3.61 -12.79
N THR A 47 11.61 -4.06 -12.17
CA THR A 47 11.75 -5.40 -11.58
C THR A 47 11.69 -5.31 -10.07
N PHE A 48 10.83 -6.12 -9.44
CA PHE A 48 10.74 -6.20 -7.99
C PHE A 48 11.69 -7.25 -7.44
N VAL A 49 12.39 -6.89 -6.36
CA VAL A 49 13.24 -7.80 -5.59
C VAL A 49 12.64 -7.95 -4.19
N TRP A 50 12.33 -9.18 -3.82
CA TRP A 50 11.76 -9.51 -2.51
C TRP A 50 12.90 -9.92 -1.57
N ALA A 51 13.14 -9.11 -0.54
CA ALA A 51 14.08 -9.41 0.53
C ALA A 51 13.37 -10.08 1.71
N ASP A 52 14.02 -11.02 2.38
CA ASP A 52 13.43 -11.66 3.55
C ASP A 52 13.46 -10.73 4.77
N GLN A 53 12.47 -10.90 5.65
CA GLN A 53 12.35 -10.08 6.85
C GLN A 53 13.59 -10.19 7.76
N GLY A 54 14.20 -11.37 7.88
CA GLY A 54 15.37 -11.59 8.73
C GLY A 54 16.57 -10.78 8.25
N TRP A 55 16.80 -10.73 6.95
CA TRP A 55 17.83 -9.89 6.35
C TRP A 55 17.58 -8.41 6.57
N VAL A 56 16.33 -7.93 6.35
CA VAL A 56 15.99 -6.52 6.60
C VAL A 56 16.21 -6.15 8.07
N LEU A 57 15.80 -7.01 9.01
CA LEU A 57 16.06 -6.81 10.44
C LEU A 57 17.56 -6.85 10.79
N GLY A 58 18.34 -7.64 10.06
CA GLY A 58 19.80 -7.70 10.20
C GLY A 58 20.52 -6.39 9.85
N LEU A 59 19.86 -5.45 9.16
CA LEU A 59 20.39 -4.12 8.91
C LEU A 59 20.44 -3.24 10.17
N GLY A 60 19.81 -3.67 11.28
CA GLY A 60 19.67 -2.90 12.52
C GLY A 60 18.86 -1.62 12.31
N ASP A 61 19.06 -0.60 13.15
CA ASP A 61 18.28 0.66 13.12
C ASP A 61 18.29 1.40 11.76
N ARG A 62 19.16 0.99 10.82
CA ARG A 62 19.24 1.56 9.48
C ARG A 62 18.02 1.27 8.62
N TYR A 63 17.30 0.16 8.85
CA TYR A 63 16.15 -0.20 7.99
C TYR A 63 15.03 0.85 8.08
N GLU A 64 14.84 1.50 9.23
CA GLU A 64 13.79 2.51 9.43
C GLU A 64 13.95 3.72 8.51
N THR A 65 15.20 4.07 8.18
CA THR A 65 15.51 5.18 7.28
C THR A 65 15.26 4.81 5.82
N TRP A 66 15.54 3.57 5.43
CA TRP A 66 15.55 3.14 4.03
C TRP A 66 14.24 2.52 3.57
N PHE A 67 13.48 1.92 4.50
CA PHE A 67 12.20 1.27 4.24
C PHE A 67 11.09 1.99 5.01
N PRO A 68 10.68 3.21 4.56
CA PRO A 68 9.63 3.94 5.24
C PRO A 68 8.33 3.12 5.27
N MET A 69 7.63 3.17 6.40
CA MET A 69 6.39 2.41 6.65
C MET A 69 6.53 0.88 6.59
N TRP A 70 7.74 0.33 6.54
CA TRP A 70 7.97 -1.09 6.71
C TRP A 70 7.97 -1.45 8.20
N HIS A 71 7.39 -2.60 8.52
CA HIS A 71 7.45 -3.21 9.84
C HIS A 71 7.52 -4.73 9.71
N PRO A 72 8.12 -5.44 10.67
CA PRO A 72 8.07 -6.90 10.68
C PRO A 72 6.62 -7.39 10.72
N HIS A 73 6.38 -8.61 10.24
CA HIS A 73 5.05 -9.20 10.26
C HIS A 73 4.48 -9.22 11.69
N LEU A 74 3.36 -8.51 11.86
CA LEU A 74 2.60 -8.47 13.09
C LEU A 74 1.26 -9.20 12.84
N PRO A 75 1.06 -10.38 13.44
CA PRO A 75 -0.18 -11.14 13.26
C PRO A 75 -1.41 -10.29 13.56
N GLY A 76 -2.35 -10.25 12.61
CA GLY A 76 -3.60 -9.51 12.74
C GLY A 76 -3.51 -8.00 12.52
N PHE A 77 -2.33 -7.42 12.30
CA PHE A 77 -2.17 -5.97 12.13
C PHE A 77 -2.94 -5.43 10.92
N HIS A 78 -3.01 -6.20 9.84
CA HIS A 78 -3.79 -5.88 8.63
C HIS A 78 -5.10 -6.66 8.52
N ALA A 79 -5.55 -7.29 9.61
CA ALA A 79 -6.79 -8.07 9.63
C ALA A 79 -7.97 -7.20 10.05
N TYR A 80 -8.68 -6.66 9.05
CA TYR A 80 -9.85 -5.81 9.26
C TYR A 80 -11.12 -6.43 8.66
N ASP A 81 -12.27 -6.21 9.30
CA ASP A 81 -13.57 -6.70 8.83
C ASP A 81 -14.46 -5.55 8.37
N ALA A 82 -14.80 -5.56 7.07
CA ALA A 82 -15.69 -4.60 6.43
C ALA A 82 -17.13 -5.10 6.25
N LYS A 83 -17.47 -6.33 6.68
CA LYS A 83 -18.77 -6.97 6.40
C LYS A 83 -19.96 -6.12 6.84
N LYS A 84 -19.87 -5.50 8.01
CA LYS A 84 -20.91 -4.62 8.54
C LYS A 84 -21.11 -3.39 7.65
N ALA A 85 -20.01 -2.77 7.19
CA ALA A 85 -20.08 -1.63 6.29
C ALA A 85 -20.65 -2.01 4.92
N MET A 86 -20.22 -3.16 4.36
CA MET A 86 -20.73 -3.68 3.09
C MET A 86 -22.22 -3.99 3.15
N ALA A 87 -22.69 -4.61 4.24
CA ALA A 87 -24.11 -4.86 4.50
C ALA A 87 -24.91 -3.56 4.61
N ALA A 88 -24.31 -2.51 5.19
CA ALA A 88 -24.92 -1.18 5.27
C ALA A 88 -24.85 -0.41 3.94
N GLY A 89 -24.17 -0.89 2.90
CA GLY A 89 -24.15 -0.23 1.59
C GLY A 89 -22.80 0.29 1.13
N LEU A 90 -21.70 0.04 1.86
CA LEU A 90 -20.36 0.33 1.34
C LEU A 90 -20.14 -0.44 0.02
N ARG A 91 -19.71 0.28 -1.01
CA ARG A 91 -19.35 -0.27 -2.31
C ARG A 91 -17.95 0.23 -2.67
N PRO A 92 -16.88 -0.44 -2.20
CA PRO A 92 -15.53 -0.04 -2.54
C PRO A 92 -15.28 -0.32 -4.03
N ARG A 93 -14.63 0.61 -4.73
CA ARG A 93 -14.17 0.37 -6.09
C ARG A 93 -13.09 -0.72 -6.13
N PRO A 94 -12.87 -1.38 -7.28
CA PRO A 94 -11.72 -2.25 -7.46
C PRO A 94 -10.41 -1.53 -7.11
N PHE A 95 -9.47 -2.28 -6.55
CA PHE A 95 -8.22 -1.70 -6.08
C PHE A 95 -7.39 -1.08 -7.23
N ASP A 96 -7.41 -1.69 -8.42
CA ASP A 96 -6.71 -1.21 -9.62
C ASP A 96 -7.20 0.18 -10.07
N GLU A 97 -8.50 0.44 -9.96
CA GLU A 97 -9.07 1.76 -10.26
C GLU A 97 -8.53 2.81 -9.27
N THR A 98 -8.39 2.44 -8.00
CA THR A 98 -7.78 3.33 -6.99
C THR A 98 -6.33 3.66 -7.31
N ILE A 99 -5.55 2.66 -7.76
CA ILE A 99 -4.15 2.88 -8.17
C ILE A 99 -4.07 3.81 -9.37
N ALA A 100 -4.86 3.54 -10.41
CA ALA A 100 -4.84 4.35 -11.64
C ALA A 100 -5.21 5.81 -11.37
N ASP A 101 -6.27 6.04 -10.60
CA ASP A 101 -6.71 7.39 -10.21
C ASP A 101 -5.68 8.11 -9.35
N THR A 102 -5.04 7.39 -8.41
CA THR A 102 -4.01 7.96 -7.55
C THR A 102 -2.78 8.38 -8.36
N LEU A 103 -2.35 7.53 -9.31
CA LEU A 103 -1.22 7.83 -10.18
C LEU A 103 -1.53 8.99 -11.14
N ALA A 104 -2.75 9.07 -11.67
CA ALA A 104 -3.17 10.20 -12.50
C ALA A 104 -3.10 11.52 -11.72
N TRP A 105 -3.68 11.54 -10.51
CA TRP A 105 -3.59 12.70 -9.61
C TRP A 105 -2.14 13.06 -9.25
N ASP A 106 -1.28 12.07 -9.01
CA ASP A 106 0.12 12.29 -8.66
C ASP A 106 0.93 12.92 -9.81
N ARG A 107 0.63 12.50 -11.05
CA ARG A 107 1.19 13.09 -12.28
C ARG A 107 0.73 14.52 -12.47
N GLU A 108 -0.55 14.82 -12.23
CA GLU A 108 -1.10 16.18 -12.35
C GLU A 108 -0.45 17.18 -11.39
N ARG A 109 -0.11 16.75 -10.16
CA ARG A 109 0.60 17.62 -9.20
C ARG A 109 2.12 17.73 -9.44
N GLY A 110 2.66 17.03 -10.43
CA GLY A 110 4.03 17.23 -10.93
C GLY A 110 5.13 16.35 -10.34
N LEU A 111 4.82 15.13 -9.86
CA LEU A 111 5.80 14.11 -9.43
C LEU A 111 6.96 14.69 -8.57
N LEU A 112 6.61 15.29 -7.43
CA LEU A 112 7.58 15.92 -6.54
C LEU A 112 8.61 14.89 -6.02
N PRO A 113 9.87 15.29 -5.76
CA PRO A 113 10.87 14.41 -5.17
C PRO A 113 10.38 13.79 -3.85
N LEU A 114 10.64 12.50 -3.67
CA LEU A 114 10.32 11.81 -2.43
C LEU A 114 11.22 12.35 -1.30
N GLY A 115 10.60 12.71 -0.17
CA GLY A 115 11.32 13.19 1.02
C GLY A 115 11.86 12.09 1.94
N ALA A 116 11.58 10.83 1.60
CA ALA A 116 12.00 9.65 2.35
C ALA A 116 12.20 8.47 1.40
N GLY A 117 12.97 7.47 1.84
CA GLY A 117 13.36 6.31 1.04
C GLY A 117 14.84 6.32 0.69
N MET A 118 15.23 5.40 -0.18
CA MET A 118 16.62 5.22 -0.60
C MET A 118 16.99 6.14 -1.75
N THR A 119 18.26 6.56 -1.80
CA THR A 119 18.84 7.05 -3.06
C THR A 119 19.10 5.86 -4.00
N PRO A 120 19.20 6.09 -5.33
CA PRO A 120 19.55 5.02 -6.26
C PRO A 120 20.86 4.30 -5.92
N GLU A 121 21.85 5.03 -5.42
CA GLU A 121 23.14 4.45 -5.00
C GLU A 121 22.94 3.51 -3.81
N LYS A 122 22.13 3.92 -2.82
CA LYS A 122 21.89 3.09 -1.64
C LYS A 122 21.05 1.86 -1.95
N GLU A 123 20.06 2.01 -2.84
CA GLU A 123 19.29 0.88 -3.35
C GLU A 123 20.21 -0.13 -4.05
N SER A 124 21.10 0.32 -4.93
CA SER A 124 22.05 -0.55 -5.64
C SER A 124 23.02 -1.28 -4.69
N GLU A 125 23.50 -0.60 -3.65
CA GLU A 125 24.33 -1.20 -2.60
C GLU A 125 23.57 -2.32 -1.87
N LEU A 126 22.36 -2.03 -1.39
CA LEU A 126 21.53 -3.00 -0.66
C LEU A 126 21.11 -4.19 -1.53
N LEU A 127 20.82 -3.97 -2.80
CA LEU A 127 20.53 -5.05 -3.75
C LEU A 127 21.75 -5.95 -3.97
N SER A 128 22.97 -5.40 -3.92
CA SER A 128 24.20 -6.18 -4.06
C SER A 128 24.50 -6.98 -2.79
N GLU A 129 24.31 -6.37 -1.62
CA GLU A 129 24.39 -7.05 -0.32
C GLU A 129 23.37 -8.20 -0.22
N TRP A 130 22.12 -7.95 -0.65
CA TRP A 130 21.06 -8.94 -0.68
C TRP A 130 21.41 -10.13 -1.59
N ARG A 131 21.90 -9.87 -2.80
CA ARG A 131 22.33 -10.94 -3.72
C ARG A 131 23.47 -11.78 -3.13
N THR A 132 24.42 -11.14 -2.45
CA THR A 132 25.54 -11.83 -1.76
C THR A 132 25.05 -12.63 -0.54
N HIS A 133 23.98 -12.19 0.12
CA HIS A 133 23.35 -12.95 1.21
C HIS A 133 22.72 -14.26 0.70
N LEU A 134 22.25 -14.27 -0.55
CA LEU A 134 21.66 -15.45 -1.18
C LEU A 134 22.69 -16.47 -1.68
N GLY A 135 23.97 -16.10 -1.86
CA GLY A 135 25.07 -16.96 -2.31
C GLY A 135 26.18 -16.22 -3.04
#